data_AF-A0AA87IK00-F1
#
_entry.id   AF-A0AA87IK00-F1
#
_cell.length_a   1.000
_cell.length_b   1.000
_cell.length_c   1.000
_cell.angle_alpha   90.00
_cell.angle_beta   90.00
_cell.angle_gamma   90.00
#
_symmetry.space_group_name_H-M   'P 1'
#
loop_
_entity.id
_entity.type
_entity.pdbx_description
1 polymer ?
#
loop_
_entity_poly.entity_id
_entity_poly.type
_entity_poly.pdbx_seq_one_letter_code
_entity_poly.pdbx_strand_id
1 'polypeptide(L)'
;MVIIIELINVLRKKGIVVNEFENIGINYRKKWINAFSDSQLEEHQNLNEFLWYLFSSKKVDYLVKKEAALAFDKVNKQYCYIFFQESEDVLQVEYASSMNAKDLSNVTGEYCDVYIVDKGFNWTYVIPHEEDWGPYFYRKTSKGD
;
A
#
# COMPACT_ATOMS: atom_id res chain seq x y z
N MET A 1 2.39 4.62 16.19
CA MET A 1 2.66 6.08 16.32
C MET A 1 4.09 6.47 15.94
N VAL A 2 5.15 5.91 16.54
CA VAL A 2 6.55 6.32 16.23
C VAL A 2 6.94 6.14 14.75
N ILE A 3 6.60 5.00 14.16
CA ILE A 3 6.93 4.67 12.75
C ILE A 3 6.24 5.61 11.76
N ILE A 4 4.98 5.96 12.01
CA ILE A 4 4.21 6.85 11.14
C ILE A 4 4.83 8.25 11.14
N ILE A 5 5.22 8.76 12.30
CA ILE A 5 5.91 10.05 12.44
C ILE A 5 7.25 10.05 11.69
N GLU A 6 8.02 8.97 11.79
CA GLU A 6 9.30 8.85 11.07
C GLU A 6 9.09 8.81 9.55
N LEU A 7 8.06 8.11 9.08
CA LEU A 7 7.73 8.03 7.65
C LEU A 7 7.33 9.41 7.13
N ILE A 8 6.46 10.11 7.84
CA ILE A 8 6.07 11.49 7.52
C ILE A 8 7.31 12.39 7.40
N ASN A 9 8.27 12.27 8.33
CA ASN A 9 9.50 13.06 8.31
C ASN A 9 10.39 12.75 7.10
N VAL A 10 10.56 11.47 6.75
CA VAL A 10 11.33 11.05 5.56
C VAL A 10 10.70 11.62 4.29
N LEU A 11 9.38 11.51 4.15
CA LEU A 11 8.66 12.01 2.98
C LEU A 11 8.73 13.54 2.88
N ARG A 12 8.48 14.26 3.98
CA ARG A 12 8.54 15.73 4.01
C ARG A 12 9.93 16.28 3.70
N LYS A 13 11.01 15.60 4.11
CA LYS A 13 12.39 15.96 3.73
C LYS A 13 12.62 15.94 2.22
N LYS A 14 11.80 15.18 1.46
CA LYS A 14 11.85 15.10 0.00
C LYS A 14 10.93 16.10 -0.70
N GLY A 15 10.32 17.03 0.05
CA GLY A 15 9.36 18.00 -0.45
C GLY A 15 7.98 17.41 -0.75
N ILE A 16 7.70 16.19 -0.28
CA ILE A 16 6.40 15.54 -0.46
C ILE A 16 5.42 16.13 0.56
N VAL A 17 4.23 16.49 0.10
CA VAL A 17 3.15 16.96 0.97
C VAL A 17 2.50 15.74 1.61
N VAL A 18 2.38 15.75 2.94
CA VAL A 18 1.80 14.65 3.71
C VAL A 18 0.77 15.20 4.69
N ASN A 19 -0.48 14.76 4.51
CA ASN A 19 -1.61 15.04 5.40
C ASN A 19 -2.01 13.74 6.09
N GLU A 20 -2.20 13.79 7.41
CA GLU A 20 -2.58 12.65 8.24
C GLU A 20 -4.06 12.76 8.61
N PHE A 21 -4.75 11.62 8.55
CA PHE A 21 -6.14 11.49 8.95
C PHE A 21 -6.28 10.30 9.89
N GLU A 22 -6.77 10.56 11.09
CA GLU A 22 -6.94 9.55 12.14
C GLU A 22 -8.31 8.85 12.03
N ASN A 23 -8.43 7.65 12.59
CA ASN A 23 -9.69 6.90 12.76
C ASN A 23 -10.44 6.57 11.46
N ILE A 24 -9.73 6.44 10.33
CA ILE A 24 -10.34 6.10 9.02
C ILE A 24 -9.67 4.91 8.31
N GLY A 25 -8.64 4.30 8.90
CA GLY A 25 -7.90 3.19 8.30
C GLY A 25 -8.76 1.96 8.00
N ILE A 26 -9.75 1.65 8.84
CA ILE A 26 -10.73 0.58 8.57
C ILE A 26 -11.45 0.82 7.24
N ASN A 27 -11.83 2.06 6.94
CA ASN A 27 -12.53 2.40 5.70
C ASN A 27 -11.61 2.23 4.48
N TYR A 28 -10.31 2.51 4.62
CA TYR A 28 -9.35 2.32 3.54
C TYR A 28 -9.02 0.85 3.31
N ARG A 29 -8.90 0.03 4.36
CA ARG A 29 -8.78 -1.43 4.22
C ARG A 29 -9.99 -2.03 3.51
N LYS A 30 -11.21 -1.62 3.87
CA LYS A 30 -12.44 -2.03 3.15
C LYS A 30 -12.45 -1.59 1.68
N LYS A 31 -12.04 -0.35 1.37
CA LYS A 31 -11.91 0.11 -0.02
C LYS A 31 -10.88 -0.70 -0.80
N TRP A 32 -9.76 -1.03 -0.19
CA TRP A 32 -8.71 -1.84 -0.80
C TRP A 32 -9.23 -3.23 -1.14
N ILE A 33 -9.89 -3.88 -0.18
CA ILE A 33 -10.56 -5.17 -0.37
C ILE A 33 -11.52 -5.12 -1.56
N ASN A 34 -12.45 -4.16 -1.56
CA ASN A 34 -13.45 -4.03 -2.63
C ASN A 34 -12.81 -3.75 -4.00
N ALA A 35 -11.63 -3.11 -3.99
CA ALA A 35 -10.95 -2.75 -5.22
C ALA A 35 -10.12 -3.90 -5.80
N PHE A 36 -9.50 -4.75 -4.98
CA PHE A 36 -8.48 -5.69 -5.42
C PHE A 36 -8.82 -7.16 -5.19
N SER A 37 -9.79 -7.47 -4.33
CA SER A 37 -10.29 -8.84 -4.17
C SER A 37 -11.44 -9.14 -5.14
N ASP A 38 -11.49 -10.36 -5.69
CA ASP A 38 -12.67 -10.84 -6.40
C ASP A 38 -13.86 -10.98 -5.44
N SER A 39 -15.07 -10.67 -5.90
CA SER A 39 -16.30 -10.72 -5.10
C SER A 39 -16.62 -12.09 -4.49
N GLN A 40 -15.98 -13.17 -4.96
CA GLN A 40 -16.11 -14.51 -4.36
C GLN A 40 -15.26 -14.71 -3.09
N LEU A 41 -14.41 -13.74 -2.73
CA LEU A 41 -13.67 -13.74 -1.46
C LEU A 41 -14.48 -13.11 -0.31
N GLU A 42 -15.64 -12.51 -0.60
CA GLU A 42 -16.48 -11.83 0.40
C GLU A 42 -17.00 -12.77 1.50
N GLU A 43 -17.17 -14.06 1.24
CA GLU A 43 -17.68 -15.04 2.22
C GLU A 43 -16.69 -15.35 3.37
N HIS A 44 -15.42 -14.94 3.27
CA HIS A 44 -14.37 -15.28 4.23
C HIS A 44 -13.62 -14.10 4.85
N GLN A 45 -13.98 -12.85 4.52
CA GLN A 45 -13.19 -11.70 4.98
C GLN A 45 -13.54 -11.29 6.41
N ASN A 46 -12.96 -11.98 7.37
CA ASN A 46 -12.55 -11.30 8.59
C ASN A 46 -11.55 -10.21 8.20
N LEU A 47 -11.88 -8.94 8.42
CA LEU A 47 -10.97 -7.79 8.26
C LEU A 47 -9.68 -7.90 9.10
N ASN A 48 -9.58 -8.93 9.92
CA ASN A 48 -8.43 -9.32 10.72
C ASN A 48 -7.41 -10.18 9.95
N GLU A 49 -7.76 -10.71 8.77
CA GLU A 49 -6.81 -11.42 7.92
C GLU A 49 -5.98 -10.40 7.13
N PHE A 50 -4.66 -10.58 7.14
CA PHE A 50 -3.72 -9.66 6.51
C PHE A 50 -3.99 -9.51 5.02
N LEU A 51 -4.16 -8.27 4.53
CA LEU A 51 -4.63 -8.03 3.15
C LEU A 51 -3.67 -8.57 2.08
N TRP A 52 -2.37 -8.68 2.41
CA TRP A 52 -1.36 -9.23 1.50
C TRP A 52 -1.61 -10.71 1.15
N TYR A 53 -2.45 -11.44 1.90
CA TYR A 53 -2.83 -12.81 1.59
C TYR A 53 -3.53 -12.96 0.23
N LEU A 54 -4.12 -11.87 -0.29
CA LEU A 54 -4.61 -11.85 -1.67
C LEU A 54 -3.54 -12.30 -2.67
N PHE A 55 -2.29 -11.86 -2.47
CA PHE A 55 -1.17 -12.17 -3.35
C PHE A 55 -0.62 -13.57 -3.12
N SER A 56 -0.68 -14.12 -1.90
CA SER A 56 -0.22 -15.50 -1.66
C SER A 56 -1.10 -16.55 -2.37
N SER A 57 -2.37 -16.21 -2.64
CA SER A 57 -3.35 -17.13 -3.24
C SER A 57 -3.16 -17.44 -4.74
N LYS A 58 -2.15 -16.85 -5.42
CA LYS A 58 -1.85 -17.00 -6.86
C LYS A 58 -3.00 -16.67 -7.84
N LYS A 59 -4.05 -15.97 -7.40
CA LYS A 59 -5.24 -15.67 -8.22
C LYS A 59 -5.13 -14.42 -9.10
N VAL A 60 -4.07 -13.63 -8.95
CA VAL A 60 -3.88 -12.34 -9.64
C VAL A 60 -2.47 -12.27 -10.22
N ASP A 61 -2.32 -11.64 -11.38
CA ASP A 61 -1.00 -11.33 -11.95
C ASP A 61 -0.41 -10.12 -11.22
N TYR A 62 0.55 -10.36 -10.33
CA TYR A 62 1.26 -9.32 -9.57
C TYR A 62 2.77 -9.44 -9.74
N LEU A 63 3.46 -8.33 -9.49
CA LEU A 63 4.91 -8.29 -9.36
C LEU A 63 5.29 -8.47 -7.89
N VAL A 64 6.46 -9.03 -7.62
CA VAL A 64 6.95 -9.33 -6.27
C VAL A 64 8.40 -8.85 -6.12
N LYS A 65 8.83 -8.60 -4.88
CA LYS A 65 10.22 -8.26 -4.52
C LYS A 65 10.79 -7.13 -5.39
N LYS A 66 11.86 -7.41 -6.14
CA LYS A 66 12.61 -6.40 -6.90
C LYS A 66 11.76 -5.81 -8.02
N GLU A 67 10.97 -6.63 -8.70
CA GLU A 67 10.08 -6.22 -9.78
C GLU A 67 8.97 -5.31 -9.24
N ALA A 68 8.43 -5.63 -8.06
CA ALA A 68 7.45 -4.79 -7.38
C ALA A 68 8.02 -3.42 -7.01
N ALA A 69 9.20 -3.40 -6.37
CA ALA A 69 9.87 -2.16 -6.00
C ALA A 69 10.18 -1.28 -7.22
N LEU A 70 10.68 -1.87 -8.32
CA LEU A 70 10.95 -1.13 -9.56
C LEU A 70 9.67 -0.59 -10.21
N ALA A 71 8.56 -1.33 -10.15
CA ALA A 71 7.28 -0.87 -10.66
C ALA A 71 6.70 0.27 -9.79
N PHE A 72 6.84 0.16 -8.48
CA PHE A 72 6.47 1.22 -7.53
C PHE A 72 7.27 2.50 -7.76
N ASP A 73 8.59 2.40 -7.94
CA ASP A 73 9.44 3.58 -8.18
C ASP A 73 9.03 4.31 -9.46
N LYS A 74 8.62 3.56 -10.51
CA LYS A 74 8.23 4.10 -11.82
C LYS A 74 6.78 4.56 -11.93
N VAL A 75 5.86 4.07 -11.11
CA VAL A 75 4.45 4.47 -11.24
C VAL A 75 4.27 5.95 -10.93
N ASN A 76 3.33 6.60 -11.63
CA ASN A 76 2.94 7.97 -11.34
C ASN A 76 2.29 8.04 -9.95
N LYS A 77 2.88 8.86 -9.08
CA LYS A 77 2.49 9.07 -7.68
C LYS A 77 2.16 10.55 -7.44
N GLN A 78 1.36 11.17 -8.30
CA GLN A 78 0.84 12.52 -8.03
C GLN A 78 0.04 12.57 -6.75
N TYR A 79 -0.73 11.51 -6.48
CA TYR A 79 -1.63 11.43 -5.33
C TYR A 79 -1.79 9.97 -4.90
N CYS A 80 -1.41 9.68 -3.64
CA CYS A 80 -1.53 8.35 -3.07
C CYS A 80 -2.11 8.39 -1.65
N TYR A 81 -2.61 7.24 -1.22
CA TYR A 81 -2.93 6.96 0.17
C TYR A 81 -1.98 5.89 0.70
N ILE A 82 -1.48 6.09 1.92
CA ILE A 82 -0.72 5.11 2.70
C ILE A 82 -1.53 4.79 3.94
N PHE A 83 -1.80 3.51 4.18
CA PHE A 83 -2.51 3.04 5.36
C PHE A 83 -1.92 1.72 5.84
N PHE A 84 -2.24 1.33 7.06
CA PHE A 84 -1.55 0.26 7.78
C PHE A 84 -2.53 -0.82 8.23
N GLN A 85 -2.03 -2.02 8.49
CA GLN A 85 -2.85 -3.09 9.06
C GLN A 85 -3.32 -2.74 10.48
N GLU A 86 -2.37 -2.40 11.35
CA GLU A 86 -2.56 -2.23 12.79
C GLU A 86 -2.78 -0.76 13.23
N SER A 87 -3.07 0.14 12.28
CA SER A 87 -3.42 1.54 12.59
C SER A 87 -4.70 1.97 11.87
N GLU A 88 -5.41 2.92 12.47
CA GLU A 88 -6.51 3.64 11.83
C GLU A 88 -6.08 4.96 11.19
N ASP A 89 -4.79 5.29 11.26
CA ASP A 89 -4.23 6.46 10.59
C ASP A 89 -4.06 6.19 9.10
N VAL A 90 -4.33 7.22 8.31
CA VAL A 90 -4.14 7.21 6.86
C VAL A 90 -3.38 8.47 6.46
N LEU A 91 -2.31 8.28 5.70
CA LEU A 91 -1.55 9.38 5.11
C LEU A 91 -2.04 9.59 3.68
N GLN A 92 -2.48 10.82 3.40
CA GLN A 92 -2.60 11.32 2.05
C GLN A 92 -1.26 11.96 1.65
N VAL A 93 -0.70 11.50 0.55
CA VAL A 93 0.57 12.01 0.03
C VAL A 93 0.39 12.58 -1.38
N GLU A 94 0.91 13.79 -1.58
CA GLU A 94 0.82 14.51 -2.85
C GLU A 94 2.20 14.88 -3.39
N TYR A 95 2.30 14.96 -4.72
CA TYR A 95 3.55 15.21 -5.43
C TYR A 95 4.65 14.19 -5.11
N ALA A 96 4.25 12.94 -4.83
CA ALA A 96 5.11 11.87 -4.34
C ALA A 96 5.90 11.15 -5.45
N SER A 97 6.22 11.84 -6.55
CA SER A 97 7.02 11.25 -7.65
C SER A 97 8.45 10.90 -7.21
N SER A 98 8.97 11.59 -6.19
CA SER A 98 10.27 11.30 -5.60
C SER A 98 10.25 10.17 -4.56
N MET A 99 9.06 9.75 -4.08
CA MET A 99 8.90 8.62 -3.16
C MET A 99 9.30 7.31 -3.85
N ASN A 100 10.12 6.51 -3.20
CA ASN A 100 10.59 5.23 -3.71
C ASN A 100 10.51 4.13 -2.64
N ALA A 101 10.68 2.88 -3.07
CA ALA A 101 10.53 1.71 -2.21
C ALA A 101 11.48 1.74 -1.00
N LYS A 102 12.69 2.32 -1.14
CA LYS A 102 13.67 2.41 -0.06
C LYS A 102 13.25 3.38 1.03
N ASP A 103 12.58 4.48 0.67
CA ASP A 103 12.07 5.43 1.67
C ASP A 103 11.07 4.75 2.62
N LEU A 104 10.30 3.79 2.10
CA LEU A 104 9.31 3.03 2.85
C LEU A 104 9.97 1.91 3.66
N SER A 105 10.77 1.05 3.02
CA SER A 105 11.38 -0.12 3.70
C SER A 105 12.27 0.27 4.88
N ASN A 106 12.98 1.40 4.77
CA ASN A 106 13.85 1.89 5.84
C ASN A 106 13.10 2.30 7.11
N VAL A 107 11.81 2.61 7.01
CA VAL A 107 10.99 3.09 8.13
C VAL A 107 10.01 2.03 8.60
N THR A 108 9.40 1.30 7.67
CA THR A 108 8.28 0.42 7.97
C THR A 108 8.72 -1.00 8.33
N GLY A 109 9.85 -1.46 7.77
CA GLY A 109 10.56 -2.69 8.14
C GLY A 109 9.67 -3.87 8.54
N GLU A 110 10.04 -4.54 9.64
CA GLU A 110 9.34 -5.69 10.22
C GLU A 110 8.17 -5.31 11.16
N TYR A 111 7.77 -4.04 11.19
CA TYR A 111 6.89 -3.54 12.25
C TYR A 111 5.41 -3.57 11.94
N CYS A 112 5.03 -3.43 10.66
CA CYS A 112 3.63 -3.43 10.26
C CYS A 112 3.49 -3.63 8.76
N ASP A 113 2.34 -4.17 8.34
CA ASP A 113 2.01 -4.20 6.91
C ASP A 113 1.56 -2.81 6.46
N VAL A 114 2.08 -2.40 5.31
CA VAL A 114 1.83 -1.09 4.71
C VAL A 114 1.21 -1.27 3.34
N TYR A 115 0.18 -0.48 3.10
CA TYR A 115 -0.57 -0.49 1.87
C TYR A 115 -0.55 0.89 1.25
N ILE A 116 -0.09 0.96 0.00
CA ILE A 116 -0.05 2.18 -0.78
C ILE A 116 -0.94 2.00 -1.99
N VAL A 117 -1.78 2.98 -2.29
CA VAL A 117 -2.68 3.00 -3.45
C VAL A 117 -2.70 4.38 -4.10
N ASP A 118 -3.04 4.46 -5.38
CA ASP A 118 -3.45 5.74 -5.98
C ASP A 118 -4.86 6.15 -5.53
N LYS A 119 -5.23 7.40 -5.85
CA LYS A 119 -6.54 7.96 -5.54
C LYS A 119 -7.72 7.08 -5.99
N GLY A 120 -7.58 6.40 -7.14
CA GLY A 120 -8.63 5.58 -7.74
C GLY A 120 -8.57 4.09 -7.39
N PHE A 121 -7.62 3.64 -6.56
CA PHE A 121 -7.39 2.22 -6.28
C PHE A 121 -7.22 1.40 -7.59
N ASN A 122 -6.46 1.95 -8.53
CA ASN A 122 -6.08 1.32 -9.79
C ASN A 122 -4.82 0.47 -9.66
N TRP A 123 -3.92 0.82 -8.73
CA TRP A 123 -2.79 0.01 -8.35
C TRP A 123 -2.60 0.01 -6.84
N THR A 124 -1.91 -1.02 -6.35
CA THR A 124 -1.47 -1.10 -4.97
C THR A 124 -0.03 -1.59 -4.89
N TYR A 125 0.72 -1.02 -3.94
CA TYR A 125 2.00 -1.51 -3.49
C TYR A 125 1.86 -1.92 -2.04
N VAL A 126 2.23 -3.16 -1.74
CA VAL A 126 2.00 -3.77 -0.42
C VAL A 126 3.33 -4.23 0.13
N ILE A 127 3.63 -3.81 1.36
CA ILE A 127 4.84 -4.17 2.09
C ILE A 127 4.38 -4.97 3.32
N PRO A 128 4.42 -6.30 3.27
CA PRO A 128 4.25 -7.11 4.48
C PRO A 128 5.38 -6.83 5.46
N HIS A 129 5.10 -6.95 6.75
CA HIS A 129 6.12 -6.90 7.81
C HIS A 129 7.10 -8.06 7.70
N GLU A 130 6.70 -9.20 7.15
CA GLU A 130 7.62 -10.31 6.87
C GLU A 130 8.37 -10.07 5.56
N GLU A 131 9.66 -9.72 5.63
CA GLU A 131 10.48 -9.34 4.46
C GLU A 131 10.49 -10.40 3.35
N ASP A 132 10.42 -11.69 3.72
CA ASP A 132 10.45 -12.80 2.76
C ASP A 132 9.22 -12.87 1.85
N TRP A 133 8.12 -12.24 2.27
CA TRP A 133 6.83 -12.31 1.62
C TRP A 133 6.51 -11.10 0.77
N GLY A 134 7.45 -10.20 0.49
CA GLY A 134 7.14 -9.06 -0.33
C GLY A 134 8.36 -8.24 -0.72
N PRO A 135 8.16 -6.97 -1.11
CA PRO A 135 6.88 -6.30 -1.35
C PRO A 135 6.13 -6.86 -2.59
N TYR A 136 4.85 -6.52 -2.73
CA TYR A 136 4.02 -6.80 -3.90
C TYR A 136 3.63 -5.52 -4.62
N PHE A 137 3.53 -5.58 -5.95
CA PHE A 137 2.91 -4.53 -6.74
C PHE A 137 1.87 -5.12 -7.67
N TYR A 138 0.66 -4.60 -7.60
CA TYR A 138 -0.42 -4.96 -8.50
C TYR A 138 -0.99 -3.71 -9.15
N ARG A 139 -1.26 -3.80 -10.45
CA ARG A 139 -2.00 -2.79 -11.18
C ARG A 139 -3.10 -3.50 -11.92
N LYS A 140 -4.33 -2.99 -11.78
CA LYS A 140 -5.44 -3.42 -12.63
C LYS A 140 -5.03 -3.20 -14.07
N THR A 141 -4.99 -4.27 -14.84
CA THR A 141 -5.05 -4.12 -16.28
C THR A 141 -6.38 -3.45 -16.57
N SER A 142 -6.36 -2.35 -17.33
CA SER A 142 -7.58 -1.91 -17.98
C SER A 142 -8.14 -3.15 -18.69
N LYS A 143 -9.36 -3.58 -18.37
CA LYS A 143 -10.13 -4.34 -19.35
C LYS A 143 -10.40 -3.35 -20.48
N GLY A 144 -9.44 -3.23 -21.37
CA GLY A 144 -9.54 -2.56 -22.66
C GLY A 144 -8.92 -3.50 -23.68
N ASP A 145 -9.40 -3.58 -24.91
CA ASP A 145 -10.48 -2.88 -25.62
C ASP A 145 -10.84 -3.79 -26.80
#